data_AF-A0A0N4X172-F1
#
_entry.id   AF-A0A0N4X172-F1
#
_cell.length_a   1.000
_cell.length_b   1.000
_cell.length_c   1.000
_cell.angle_alpha   90.00
_cell.angle_beta   90.00
_cell.angle_gamma   90.00
#
_symmetry.space_group_name_H-M   'P 1'
#
loop_
_entity.id
_entity.type
_entity.pdbx_description
1 polymer ?
#
loop_
_entity_poly.entity_id
_entity_poly.type
_entity_poly.pdbx_seq_one_letter_code
_entity_poly.pdbx_strand_id
1 'polypeptide(L)'
;MVKCDPRNGKYMACCLLFRGDVVPKDINSAIAVIKTKRAIQFVDWCPTGFKVGINYQPPTVVPNGDLAKLQRAVCMLSNTTAIQEAWARLDHKFDLMYAKRAFVHW
;
A
#
# COMPACT_ATOMS: atom_id res chain seq x y z
N MET A 1 -3.29 8.21 6.88
CA MET A 1 -3.36 6.97 6.05
C MET A 1 -4.33 7.22 4.91
N VAL A 2 -3.99 6.80 3.69
CA VAL A 2 -4.91 6.90 2.54
C VAL A 2 -6.09 5.97 2.78
N LYS A 3 -7.32 6.51 2.74
CA LYS A 3 -8.55 5.72 2.85
C LYS A 3 -9.10 5.45 1.44
N CYS A 4 -8.97 4.23 0.96
CA CYS A 4 -9.58 3.75 -0.28
C CYS A 4 -9.80 2.23 -0.19
N ASP A 5 -10.76 1.69 -0.91
CA ASP A 5 -10.95 0.24 -1.01
C ASP A 5 -10.15 -0.35 -2.18
N PRO A 6 -9.03 -1.05 -1.95
CA PRO A 6 -8.22 -1.61 -3.03
C PRO A 6 -8.94 -2.68 -3.86
N ARG A 7 -10.08 -3.22 -3.40
CA ARG A 7 -10.91 -4.17 -4.15
C ARG A 7 -11.67 -3.51 -5.30
N ASN A 8 -11.87 -2.20 -5.23
CA ASN A 8 -12.50 -1.41 -6.30
C ASN A 8 -11.49 -0.95 -7.37
N GLY A 9 -10.24 -1.38 -7.26
CA GLY A 9 -9.17 -1.03 -8.20
C GLY A 9 -8.41 -2.24 -8.72
N LYS A 10 -7.44 -1.95 -9.58
CA LYS A 10 -6.47 -2.93 -10.07
C LYS A 10 -5.07 -2.51 -9.65
N TYR A 11 -4.26 -3.50 -9.30
CA TYR A 11 -2.85 -3.31 -9.00
C TYR A 11 -2.04 -3.19 -10.29
N MET A 12 -1.20 -2.15 -10.38
CA MET A 12 -0.21 -1.96 -11.44
C MET A 12 1.18 -2.40 -10.98
N ALA A 13 1.46 -2.30 -9.68
CA ALA A 13 2.71 -2.77 -9.08
C ALA A 13 2.50 -3.05 -7.58
N CYS A 14 3.27 -3.99 -7.04
CA CYS A 14 3.34 -4.26 -5.61
C CYS A 14 4.78 -4.59 -5.20
N CYS A 15 5.27 -3.94 -4.15
CA CYS A 15 6.58 -4.18 -3.56
C CYS A 15 6.40 -4.58 -2.09
N LEU A 16 6.98 -5.71 -1.69
CA LEU A 16 7.02 -6.19 -0.30
C LEU A 16 8.43 -6.00 0.24
N LEU A 17 8.58 -5.08 1.19
CA LEU A 17 9.84 -4.73 1.83
C LEU A 17 9.85 -5.33 3.24
N PHE A 18 10.47 -6.49 3.38
CA PHE A 18 10.59 -7.22 4.64
C PHE A 18 11.77 -6.72 5.46
N ARG A 19 11.60 -6.82 6.79
CA ARG A 19 12.64 -6.48 7.76
C ARG A 19 12.67 -7.50 8.90
N GLY A 20 13.87 -7.87 9.36
CA GLY A 20 14.11 -8.76 10.48
C GLY A 20 14.31 -10.23 10.10
N ASP A 21 13.99 -11.12 11.03
CA ASP A 21 14.11 -12.58 10.87
C ASP A 21 13.08 -13.11 9.86
N VAL A 22 13.45 -13.13 8.59
CA VAL A 22 12.58 -13.55 7.48
C VAL A 22 13.37 -14.42 6.50
N VAL A 23 12.84 -15.61 6.22
CA VAL A 23 13.43 -16.56 5.27
C VAL A 23 12.83 -16.35 3.88
N PRO A 24 13.63 -16.22 2.80
CA PRO A 24 13.12 -16.01 1.44
C PRO A 24 12.12 -17.06 0.95
N LYS A 25 12.29 -18.33 1.37
CA LYS A 25 11.37 -19.43 1.04
C LYS A 25 9.96 -19.15 1.56
N ASP A 26 9.84 -18.68 2.81
CA ASP A 26 8.57 -18.39 3.45
C ASP A 26 7.85 -17.22 2.78
N ILE A 27 8.61 -16.21 2.33
CA ILE A 27 8.07 -15.09 1.55
C ILE A 27 7.45 -15.60 0.25
N ASN A 28 8.17 -16.44 -0.50
CA ASN A 28 7.68 -16.98 -1.77
C ASN A 28 6.43 -17.85 -1.57
N SER A 29 6.40 -18.67 -0.53
CA SER A 29 5.21 -19.45 -0.15
C SER A 29 4.02 -18.56 0.21
N ALA A 30 4.25 -17.49 0.98
CA ALA A 30 3.19 -16.54 1.34
C ALA A 30 2.65 -15.79 0.10
N ILE A 31 3.52 -15.34 -0.81
CA ILE A 31 3.11 -14.69 -2.07
C ILE A 31 2.30 -15.65 -2.94
N ALA A 32 2.68 -16.93 -3.01
CA ALA A 32 1.92 -17.93 -3.76
C ALA A 32 0.49 -18.06 -3.22
N VAL A 33 0.32 -18.14 -1.89
CA VAL A 33 -1.00 -18.17 -1.24
C VAL A 33 -1.79 -16.88 -1.48
N ILE A 34 -1.13 -15.74 -1.51
CA ILE A 34 -1.78 -14.45 -1.79
C ILE A 34 -2.29 -14.39 -3.23
N LYS A 35 -1.50 -14.88 -4.20
CA LYS A 35 -1.86 -14.90 -5.63
C LYS A 35 -3.06 -15.80 -5.94
N THR A 36 -3.34 -16.84 -5.15
CA THR A 36 -4.53 -17.68 -5.35
C THR A 36 -5.82 -16.99 -4.88
N LYS A 37 -5.72 -15.93 -4.07
CA LYS A 37 -6.89 -15.18 -3.59
C LYS A 37 -7.37 -14.21 -4.68
N ARG A 38 -8.66 -14.31 -5.04
CA ARG A 38 -9.32 -13.42 -6.03
C ARG A 38 -9.37 -11.94 -5.63
N ALA A 39 -8.98 -11.61 -4.41
CA ALA A 39 -9.01 -10.25 -3.86
C ALA A 39 -7.91 -9.33 -4.42
N ILE A 40 -6.87 -9.89 -5.05
CA ILE A 40 -5.79 -9.10 -5.66
C ILE A 40 -5.84 -9.29 -7.16
N GLN A 41 -6.24 -8.24 -7.86
CA GLN A 41 -6.36 -8.23 -9.31
C GLN A 41 -5.33 -7.28 -9.88
N PHE A 42 -4.37 -7.82 -10.62
CA PHE A 42 -3.44 -7.00 -11.39
C PHE A 42 -4.08 -6.58 -12.71
N VAL A 43 -3.57 -5.48 -13.26
CA VAL A 43 -3.76 -5.14 -14.68
C VAL A 43 -3.17 -6.26 -15.56
N ASP A 44 -3.78 -6.45 -16.73
CA ASP A 44 -3.44 -7.50 -17.69
C ASP A 44 -2.00 -7.42 -18.20
N TRP A 45 -1.47 -6.20 -18.36
CA TRP A 45 -0.09 -5.95 -18.79
C TRP A 45 0.96 -6.10 -17.67
N CYS A 46 0.59 -6.48 -16.44
CA CYS A 46 1.52 -6.69 -15.32
C CYS A 46 1.33 -8.06 -14.61
N PRO A 47 1.75 -9.19 -15.22
CA PRO A 47 1.53 -10.53 -14.67
C PRO A 47 2.45 -10.89 -13.50
N THR A 48 3.64 -10.29 -13.38
CA THR A 48 4.67 -10.63 -12.38
C THR A 48 4.72 -9.66 -11.19
N GLY A 49 3.62 -8.96 -10.92
CA GLY A 49 3.57 -7.69 -10.19
C GLY A 49 3.98 -7.64 -8.70
N PHE A 50 4.71 -8.62 -8.16
CA PHE A 50 5.31 -8.54 -6.83
C PHE A 50 6.84 -8.45 -6.90
N LYS A 51 7.42 -7.39 -6.35
CA LYS A 51 8.85 -7.25 -6.09
C LYS A 51 9.13 -7.46 -4.60
N VAL A 52 10.22 -8.14 -4.27
CA VAL A 52 10.59 -8.46 -2.88
C VAL A 52 11.92 -7.82 -2.53
N GLY A 53 11.99 -7.17 -1.38
CA GLY A 53 13.23 -6.70 -0.75
C GLY A 53 13.30 -7.19 0.69
N ILE A 54 14.51 -7.51 1.17
CA ILE A 54 14.73 -8.05 2.52
C ILE A 54 15.87 -7.29 3.18
N ASN A 55 15.63 -6.82 4.41
CA ASN A 55 16.66 -6.32 5.31
C ASN A 55 16.68 -7.19 6.57
N TYR A 56 17.79 -7.88 6.84
CA TYR A 56 17.87 -8.82 7.97
C TYR A 56 17.99 -8.14 9.34
N GLN A 57 18.21 -6.82 9.40
CA GLN A 57 18.19 -6.09 10.67
C GLN A 57 16.77 -6.05 11.24
N PRO A 58 16.54 -6.32 12.54
CA PRO A 58 15.21 -6.27 13.13
C PRO A 58 14.61 -4.85 13.08
N PRO A 59 13.27 -4.73 13.07
CA PRO A 59 12.60 -3.44 13.28
C PRO A 59 13.00 -2.81 14.61
N THR A 60 13.38 -1.53 14.57
CA THR A 60 13.66 -0.73 15.77
C THR A 60 12.39 -0.02 16.23
N VAL A 61 12.29 0.19 17.54
CA VAL A 61 11.20 0.97 18.15
C VAL A 61 11.81 2.12 18.95
N VAL A 62 11.07 3.22 19.05
CA VAL A 62 11.45 4.34 19.90
C VAL A 62 11.21 3.95 21.36
N PRO A 63 12.15 4.21 22.30
CA PRO A 63 11.92 4.01 23.72
C PRO A 63 10.66 4.77 24.18
N ASN A 64 9.79 4.11 24.95
CA ASN A 64 8.49 4.64 25.38
C ASN A 64 7.52 5.02 24.24
N GLY A 65 7.73 4.51 23.03
CA GLY A 65 6.79 4.63 21.92
C GLY A 65 5.67 3.59 21.97
N ASP A 66 4.66 3.77 21.13
CA ASP A 66 3.43 2.96 21.16
C ASP A 66 3.55 1.58 20.47
N LEU A 67 4.69 1.27 19.86
CA LEU A 67 4.90 0.04 19.10
C LEU A 67 5.76 -0.96 19.87
N ALA A 68 5.29 -2.20 19.94
CA ALA A 68 6.03 -3.31 20.51
C ALA A 68 7.26 -3.68 19.65
N LYS A 69 8.30 -4.22 20.29
CA LYS A 69 9.44 -4.83 19.58
C LYS A 69 8.96 -6.07 18.82
N LEU A 70 9.37 -6.20 17.56
CA LEU A 70 8.97 -7.31 16.69
C LEU A 70 10.21 -7.99 16.09
N GLN A 71 10.12 -9.30 15.87
CA GLN A 71 11.19 -10.06 15.21
C GLN A 71 11.22 -9.84 13.69
N ARG A 72 10.06 -9.51 13.10
CA ARG A 72 9.90 -9.25 11.68
C ARG A 72 8.78 -8.26 11.40
N ALA A 73 8.90 -7.53 10.30
CA ALA A 73 7.86 -6.64 9.78
C ALA A 73 7.87 -6.62 8.25
N VAL A 74 6.79 -6.13 7.65
CA VAL A 74 6.69 -5.92 6.20
C VAL A 74 6.08 -4.55 5.92
N CYS A 75 6.65 -3.84 4.96
CA CYS A 75 6.05 -2.66 4.35
C CYS A 75 5.64 -3.01 2.92
N MET A 76 4.35 -2.91 2.60
CA MET A 76 3.86 -3.06 1.24
C MET A 76 3.70 -1.69 0.60
N LEU A 77 4.35 -1.48 -0.54
CA LEU A 77 4.14 -0.32 -1.40
C LEU A 77 3.44 -0.80 -2.67
N SER A 78 2.20 -0.39 -2.87
CA SER A 78 1.41 -0.80 -4.02
C SER A 78 0.93 0.39 -4.83
N ASN A 79 1.07 0.30 -6.15
CA ASN A 79 0.42 1.21 -7.08
C ASN A 79 -0.93 0.58 -7.50
N THR A 80 -2.04 1.15 -7.04
CA THR A 80 -3.40 0.67 -7.31
C THR A 80 -4.26 1.80 -7.82
N THR A 81 -5.12 1.51 -8.80
CA THR A 81 -6.09 2.50 -9.33
C THR A 81 -7.11 2.93 -8.28
N ALA A 82 -7.29 2.18 -7.19
CA ALA A 82 -8.20 2.53 -6.10
C ALA A 82 -7.85 3.86 -5.42
N ILE A 83 -6.60 4.35 -5.57
CA ILE A 83 -6.21 5.67 -5.05
C ILE A 83 -7.04 6.83 -5.64
N GLN A 84 -7.69 6.61 -6.80
CA GLN A 84 -8.64 7.57 -7.37
C GLN A 84 -9.75 7.97 -6.41
N GLU A 85 -10.17 7.09 -5.49
CA GLU A 85 -11.20 7.42 -4.49
C GLU A 85 -10.76 8.54 -3.54
N ALA A 86 -9.45 8.65 -3.25
CA ALA A 86 -8.92 9.74 -2.45
C ALA A 86 -8.93 11.07 -3.21
N TRP A 87 -8.57 11.04 -4.49
CA TRP A 87 -8.59 12.21 -5.38
C TRP A 87 -10.01 12.71 -5.61
N ALA A 88 -10.96 11.82 -5.91
CA ALA A 88 -12.36 12.19 -6.10
C ALA A 88 -12.96 12.93 -4.88
N ARG A 89 -12.57 12.54 -3.65
CA ARG A 89 -13.00 13.26 -2.43
C ARG A 89 -12.34 14.63 -2.26
N LEU A 90 -11.11 14.80 -2.75
CA LEU A 90 -10.43 16.09 -2.76
C LEU A 90 -11.09 17.01 -3.79
N ASP A 91 -11.26 16.52 -5.01
CA ASP A 91 -11.87 17.24 -6.13
C ASP A 91 -13.28 17.71 -5.75
N HIS A 92 -14.09 16.82 -5.14
CA HIS A 92 -15.41 17.20 -4.67
C HIS A 92 -15.40 18.38 -3.68
N LYS A 93 -14.45 18.38 -2.72
CA LYS A 93 -14.32 19.50 -1.76
C LYS A 93 -13.85 20.78 -2.47
N PHE A 94 -12.92 20.65 -3.41
CA PHE A 94 -12.45 21.76 -4.21
C PHE A 94 -13.59 22.39 -5.00
N ASP A 95 -14.37 21.58 -5.72
CA ASP A 95 -15.49 22.04 -6.54
C ASP A 95 -16.53 22.80 -5.73
N LEU A 96 -16.86 22.32 -4.52
CA LEU A 96 -17.78 23.01 -3.61
C LEU A 96 -17.31 24.43 -3.27
N MET A 97 -16.01 24.60 -2.99
CA MET A 97 -15.44 25.92 -2.65
C MET A 97 -15.31 26.80 -3.90
N TYR A 98 -14.81 26.22 -4.99
CA TYR A 98 -14.52 26.95 -6.21
C TYR A 98 -15.78 27.42 -6.94
N ALA A 99 -16.88 26.67 -6.84
CA ALA A 99 -18.20 27.07 -7.34
C ALA A 99 -18.72 28.37 -6.69
N LYS A 100 -18.22 28.71 -5.49
CA LYS A 100 -18.53 29.98 -4.80
C LYS A 100 -17.40 31.01 -4.89
N ARG A 101 -16.33 30.70 -5.62
CA ARG A 101 -15.08 31.48 -5.63
C ARG A 101 -14.55 31.74 -4.22
N ALA A 102 -14.87 30.85 -3.28
CA ALA A 102 -14.41 30.96 -1.90
C ALA A 102 -12.89 30.86 -1.89
N PHE A 103 -12.25 31.80 -1.18
CA PHE A 103 -10.79 31.88 -1.04
C PHE A 103 -9.97 32.08 -2.33
N VAL A 104 -10.59 32.38 -3.48
CA VAL A 104 -9.87 32.53 -4.76
C VAL A 104 -9.04 33.82 -4.84
N HIS A 105 -9.43 34.87 -4.12
CA HIS A 105 -8.83 36.20 -4.19
C HIS A 105 -7.79 36.49 -3.10
N TRP A 106 -7.47 35.50 -2.27
CA TRP A 106 -6.50 35.64 -1.17
C TRP A 106 -5.06 35.53 -1.66
#